data_AF-A0A4Y2HBA5-F1
#
_entry.id   AF-A0A4Y2HBA5-F1
#
_cell.length_a   1.000
_cell.length_b   1.000
_cell.length_c   1.000
_cell.angle_alpha   90.00
_cell.angle_beta   90.00
_cell.angle_gamma   90.00
#
_symmetry.space_group_name_H-M   'P 1'
#
loop_
_entity.id
_entity.type
_entity.pdbx_description
1 polymer ?
#
loop_
_entity_poly.entity_id
_entity_poly.type
_entity_poly.pdbx_seq_one_letter_code
_entity_poly.pdbx_strand_id
1 'polypeptide(L)'
;MSNPKKVIPIAFFDNEGVVHHEFVPAGQSVNGPFYVQVLKRLREEIRRKRPAKCQGGWPLHHDNAPSHTSIVLQTWLAEKNIRLLHQPPYSPDVAPSDFWLFPKIKV
;
A
#
# COMPACT_ATOMS: atom_id res chain seq x y z
N MET A 1 -11.43 30.18 -9.49
CA MET A 1 -11.42 29.32 -8.27
C MET A 1 -10.45 28.19 -8.54
N SER A 2 -9.28 28.15 -7.89
CA SER A 2 -8.38 27.02 -8.02
C SER A 2 -9.01 25.81 -7.32
N ASN A 3 -9.09 24.68 -8.01
CA ASN A 3 -9.47 23.42 -7.37
C ASN A 3 -8.49 23.17 -6.21
N PRO A 4 -8.97 22.82 -4.99
CA PRO A 4 -8.07 22.46 -3.91
C PRO A 4 -7.18 21.31 -4.40
N LYS A 5 -5.86 21.47 -4.25
CA LYS A 5 -4.90 20.43 -4.63
C LYS A 5 -5.19 19.19 -3.79
N LYS A 6 -5.73 18.14 -4.41
CA LYS A 6 -5.96 16.85 -3.75
C LYS A 6 -4.60 16.27 -3.32
N VAL A 7 -4.45 16.04 -2.02
CA VAL A 7 -3.30 15.33 -1.46
C VAL A 7 -3.75 13.89 -1.24
N ILE A 8 -3.02 12.93 -1.83
CA ILE A 8 -3.35 11.51 -1.71
C ILE A 8 -2.25 10.85 -0.87
N PRO A 9 -2.53 10.45 0.38
CA PRO A 9 -1.60 9.67 1.18
C PRO A 9 -1.63 8.20 0.76
N ILE A 10 -0.46 7.57 0.74
CA ILE A 10 -0.30 6.12 0.72
C ILE A 10 0.31 5.73 2.06
N ALA A 11 -0.29 4.78 2.76
CA ALA A 11 0.19 4.31 4.05
C ALA A 11 0.11 2.79 4.16
N PHE A 12 1.17 2.19 4.70
CA PHE A 12 1.28 0.79 5.04
C PHE A 12 1.60 0.67 6.53
N PHE A 13 0.89 -0.21 7.22
CA PHE A 13 1.04 -0.43 8.64
C PHE A 13 0.86 -1.90 8.98
N ASP A 14 1.36 -2.28 10.15
CA ASP A 14 1.11 -3.58 10.76
C ASP A 14 0.62 -3.39 12.20
N ASN A 15 0.53 -4.48 12.96
CA ASN A 15 0.16 -4.45 14.37
C ASN A 15 1.14 -3.69 15.27
N GLU A 16 2.33 -3.34 14.79
CA GLU A 16 3.33 -2.52 15.48
C GLU A 16 3.31 -1.06 14.98
N GLY A 17 2.32 -0.68 14.18
CA GLY A 17 2.11 0.69 13.67
C GLY A 17 2.58 0.92 12.24
N VAL A 18 2.77 2.19 11.87
CA VAL A 18 3.07 2.60 10.49
C VAL A 18 4.48 2.16 10.07
N VAL A 19 4.55 1.40 8.97
CA VAL A 19 5.81 0.91 8.40
C VAL A 19 6.31 1.85 7.32
N HIS A 20 5.44 2.28 6.40
CA HIS A 20 5.79 3.22 5.33
C HIS A 20 4.62 4.15 5.07
N HIS A 21 4.89 5.41 4.77
CA HIS A 21 3.90 6.32 4.22
C HIS A 21 4.57 7.32 3.30
N GLU A 22 3.85 7.76 2.29
CA GLU A 22 4.29 8.82 1.38
C GLU A 22 3.08 9.53 0.76
N PHE A 23 3.32 10.71 0.22
CA PHE A 23 2.30 11.45 -0.52
C PHE A 23 2.53 11.28 -2.02
N VAL A 24 1.44 11.06 -2.76
CA VAL A 24 1.50 11.05 -4.22
C VAL A 24 1.83 12.47 -4.70
N PRO A 25 2.84 12.65 -5.57
CA PRO A 25 3.18 13.96 -6.11
C PRO A 25 1.99 14.64 -6.80
N ALA A 26 1.90 15.96 -6.72
CA ALA A 26 0.81 16.71 -7.34
C ALA A 26 0.76 16.46 -8.86
N GLY A 27 -0.41 16.08 -9.38
CA GLY A 27 -0.61 15.76 -10.79
C GLY A 27 -0.19 14.33 -11.20
N GLN A 28 0.35 13.53 -10.26
CA GLN A 28 0.68 12.13 -10.50
C GLN A 28 -0.52 11.22 -10.19
N SER A 29 -0.86 10.33 -11.12
CA SER A 29 -1.81 9.24 -10.87
C SER A 29 -1.09 8.01 -10.30
N VAL A 30 -1.74 7.31 -9.38
CA VAL A 30 -1.27 6.01 -8.87
C VAL A 30 -1.59 4.94 -9.92
N ASN A 31 -0.60 4.57 -10.72
CA ASN A 31 -0.69 3.45 -11.66
C ASN A 31 0.16 2.26 -11.18
N GLY A 32 0.08 1.12 -11.87
CA GLY A 32 0.83 -0.08 -11.53
C GLY A 32 2.34 0.14 -11.35
N PRO A 33 3.04 0.70 -12.36
CA PRO A 33 4.48 0.98 -12.25
C PRO A 33 4.84 1.91 -11.09
N PHE A 34 4.06 2.96 -10.85
CA PHE A 34 4.25 3.85 -9.71
C PHE A 34 4.09 3.09 -8.39
N TYR A 35 3.04 2.28 -8.27
CA TYR A 35 2.76 1.50 -7.07
C TYR A 35 3.86 0.48 -6.77
N VAL A 36 4.46 -0.16 -7.79
CA VAL A 36 5.65 -1.01 -7.63
C VAL A 36 6.82 -0.23 -7.02
N GLN A 37 7.03 1.03 -7.41
CA GLN A 37 8.08 1.85 -6.80
C GLN A 37 7.80 2.13 -5.32
N VAL A 38 6.53 2.32 -4.94
CA VAL A 38 6.14 2.43 -3.54
C VAL A 38 6.45 1.14 -2.79
N LEU A 39 6.10 -0.02 -3.33
CA LEU A 39 6.36 -1.31 -2.69
C LEU A 39 7.85 -1.64 -2.55
N LYS A 40 8.69 -1.18 -3.47
CA LYS A 40 10.15 -1.25 -3.32
C LYS A 40 10.63 -0.47 -2.11
N ARG A 41 10.13 0.77 -1.91
CA ARG A 41 10.45 1.60 -0.73
C ARG A 41 9.91 0.97 0.56
N LEU A 42 8.68 0.44 0.53
CA LEU A 42 8.10 -0.31 1.64
C LEU A 42 8.98 -1.49 2.06
N ARG A 43 9.51 -2.25 1.10
CA ARG A 43 10.36 -3.42 1.40
C ARG A 43 11.65 -3.03 2.13
N GLU A 44 12.27 -1.91 1.75
CA GLU A 44 13.43 -1.39 2.48
C GLU A 44 13.07 -0.94 3.89
N GLU A 45 11.92 -0.27 4.06
CA GLU A 45 11.43 0.13 5.38
C GLU A 45 11.05 -1.08 6.26
N ILE A 46 10.52 -2.16 5.70
CA ILE A 46 10.29 -3.43 6.42
C ILE A 46 11.62 -4.01 6.88
N ARG A 47 12.64 -4.07 6.01
CA ARG A 47 13.96 -4.58 6.37
C ARG A 47 14.57 -3.78 7.52
N ARG A 48 14.35 -2.47 7.54
CA ARG A 48 14.88 -1.55 8.55
C ARG A 48 14.10 -1.56 9.86
N LYS A 49 12.76 -1.48 9.81
CA LYS A 49 11.88 -1.31 10.97
C LYS A 49 11.38 -2.63 11.56
N ARG A 50 11.37 -3.70 10.77
CA ARG A 50 10.80 -5.01 11.10
C ARG A 50 11.74 -6.17 10.68
N PRO A 51 13.01 -6.19 11.12
CA PRO A 51 13.99 -7.18 10.66
C PRO A 51 13.54 -8.63 10.91
N ALA A 52 12.87 -8.90 12.03
CA ALA A 52 12.31 -10.21 12.35
C ALA A 52 11.23 -10.67 11.34
N LYS A 53 10.35 -9.75 10.90
CA LYS A 53 9.30 -10.04 9.90
C LYS A 53 9.84 -10.11 8.47
N CYS A 54 11.03 -9.54 8.22
CA CYS A 54 11.67 -9.63 6.91
C CYS A 54 12.13 -11.05 6.57
N GLN A 55 12.52 -11.86 7.58
CA GLN A 55 13.04 -13.22 7.39
C GLN A 55 11.92 -14.27 7.22
N GLY A 56 10.78 -14.10 7.90
CA GLY A 56 9.62 -15.01 7.80
C GLY A 56 8.70 -14.76 6.61
N GLY A 57 9.02 -13.75 5.79
CA GLY A 57 8.10 -13.23 4.79
C GLY A 57 7.01 -12.35 5.42
N TRP A 58 6.45 -11.46 4.62
CA TRP A 58 5.36 -10.58 5.04
C TRP A 58 4.27 -10.61 3.96
N PRO A 59 3.03 -11.02 4.30
CA PRO A 59 1.94 -10.94 3.35
C PRO A 59 1.54 -9.48 3.14
N LEU A 60 1.15 -9.14 1.91
CA LEU A 60 0.62 -7.83 1.54
C LEU A 60 -0.91 -7.92 1.46
N HIS A 61 -1.61 -7.01 2.13
CA HIS A 61 -3.06 -6.81 1.97
C HIS A 61 -3.32 -5.39 1.45
N HIS A 62 -4.09 -5.29 0.37
CA HIS A 62 -4.50 -4.03 -0.25
C HIS A 62 -5.76 -4.26 -1.08
N ASP A 63 -6.49 -3.18 -1.39
CA ASP A 63 -7.72 -3.25 -2.16
C ASP A 63 -7.48 -3.58 -3.65
N ASN A 64 -8.55 -3.94 -4.35
CA ASN A 64 -8.51 -4.38 -5.75
C ASN A 64 -8.48 -3.24 -6.77
N ALA A 65 -7.91 -2.08 -6.42
CA ALA A 65 -7.79 -0.95 -7.35
C ALA A 65 -7.05 -1.36 -8.65
N PRO A 66 -7.31 -0.74 -9.81
CA PRO A 66 -6.64 -1.15 -11.06
C PRO A 66 -5.11 -1.08 -11.04
N SER A 67 -4.53 -0.13 -10.28
CA SER A 67 -3.08 -0.08 -10.03
C SER A 67 -2.57 -1.29 -9.26
N HIS A 68 -3.38 -1.77 -8.31
CA HIS A 68 -3.13 -2.87 -7.39
C HIS A 68 -3.35 -4.26 -8.01
N THR A 69 -4.05 -4.33 -9.14
CA THR A 69 -4.28 -5.57 -9.89
C THR A 69 -3.53 -5.61 -11.21
N SER A 70 -2.69 -4.60 -11.48
CA SER A 70 -1.92 -4.49 -12.73
C SER A 70 -0.93 -5.66 -12.93
N ILE A 71 -0.75 -6.06 -14.19
CA ILE A 71 0.18 -7.15 -14.56
C ILE A 71 1.61 -6.89 -14.05
N VAL A 72 2.08 -5.64 -14.16
CA VAL A 72 3.43 -5.24 -13.73
C VAL A 72 3.61 -5.44 -12.23
N LEU A 73 2.57 -5.17 -11.44
CA LEU A 73 2.61 -5.41 -10.00
C LEU A 73 2.60 -6.90 -9.68
N GLN A 74 1.69 -7.66 -10.31
CA GLN A 74 1.57 -9.11 -10.06
C GLN A 74 2.86 -9.85 -10.40
N THR A 75 3.49 -9.52 -11.54
CA THR A 75 4.81 -10.05 -11.91
C THR A 75 5.87 -9.71 -10.86
N TRP A 76 5.93 -8.45 -10.41
CA TRP A 76 6.90 -8.03 -9.40
C TRP A 76 6.69 -8.73 -8.03
N LEU A 77 5.43 -8.90 -7.60
CA LEU A 77 5.10 -9.62 -6.35
C LEU A 77 5.56 -11.08 -6.42
N ALA A 78 5.31 -11.74 -7.56
CA ALA A 78 5.75 -13.11 -7.80
C ALA A 78 7.29 -13.23 -7.80
N GLU A 79 8.00 -12.35 -8.51
CA GLU A 79 9.46 -12.30 -8.54
C GLU A 79 10.08 -12.08 -7.15
N LYS A 80 9.40 -11.34 -6.27
CA LYS A 80 9.87 -11.08 -4.89
C LYS A 80 9.35 -12.07 -3.87
N ASN A 81 8.55 -13.06 -4.30
CA ASN A 81 7.90 -14.04 -3.44
C ASN A 81 7.09 -13.37 -2.30
N ILE A 82 6.40 -12.27 -2.62
CA ILE A 82 5.52 -11.56 -1.69
C ILE A 82 4.12 -12.14 -1.82
N ARG A 83 3.62 -12.74 -0.73
CA ARG A 83 2.27 -13.31 -0.71
C ARG A 83 1.23 -12.18 -0.70
N LEU A 84 0.33 -12.18 -1.68
CA LEU A 84 -0.82 -11.30 -1.71
C LEU A 84 -2.01 -11.94 -0.96
N LEU A 85 -2.63 -11.19 -0.05
CA LEU A 85 -3.90 -11.52 0.56
C LEU A 85 -5.01 -10.86 -0.26
N HIS A 86 -5.82 -11.68 -0.94
CA HIS A 86 -6.88 -11.19 -1.80
C HIS A 86 -8.04 -10.62 -0.97
N GLN A 87 -8.49 -9.43 -1.37
CA GLN A 87 -9.70 -8.81 -0.85
C GLN A 87 -10.89 -9.17 -1.76
N PRO A 88 -12.09 -9.48 -1.23
CA PRO A 88 -13.29 -9.57 -2.05
C PRO A 88 -13.67 -8.20 -2.64
N PRO A 89 -14.32 -8.16 -3.82
CA PRO A 89 -14.80 -6.90 -4.39
C PRO A 89 -15.74 -6.14 -3.43
N TYR A 90 -15.67 -4.80 -3.45
CA TYR A 90 -16.56 -3.90 -2.71
C TYR A 90 -16.68 -4.19 -1.20
N SER A 91 -15.62 -4.68 -0.57
CA SER A 91 -15.62 -5.06 0.84
C SER A 91 -14.70 -4.13 1.66
N PRO A 92 -15.09 -2.87 1.93
CA PRO A 92 -14.28 -1.95 2.73
C PRO A 92 -14.22 -2.36 4.21
N ASP A 93 -15.20 -3.11 4.69
CA ASP A 93 -15.29 -3.67 6.04
C ASP A 93 -14.17 -4.67 6.36
N VAL A 94 -13.56 -5.28 5.34
CA VAL A 94 -12.41 -6.17 5.52
C VAL A 94 -11.05 -5.48 5.33
N ALA A 95 -11.03 -4.20 4.95
CA ALA A 95 -9.81 -3.43 4.71
C ALA A 95 -9.44 -2.57 5.92
N PRO A 96 -8.36 -2.90 6.67
CA PRO A 96 -7.96 -2.14 7.86
C PRO A 96 -7.72 -0.65 7.60
N SER A 97 -7.28 -0.30 6.39
CA SER A 97 -7.12 1.10 6.00
C SER A 97 -8.44 1.86 5.98
N ASP A 98 -9.51 1.24 5.47
CA ASP A 98 -10.81 1.89 5.28
C ASP A 98 -11.63 1.94 6.56
N PHE A 99 -11.72 0.83 7.32
CA PHE A 99 -12.56 0.79 8.51
C PHE A 99 -11.89 1.39 9.77
N TRP A 100 -10.56 1.46 9.83
CA TRP A 100 -9.85 1.91 11.04
C TRP A 100 -8.90 3.08 10.83
N LEU A 101 -8.03 3.06 9.81
CA LEU A 101 -6.99 4.08 9.66
C LEU A 101 -7.57 5.43 9.19
N PHE A 102 -8.24 5.45 8.04
CA PHE A 102 -8.72 6.69 7.44
C PHE A 102 -9.75 7.45 8.29
N PRO A 103 -10.68 6.79 9.01
CA PRO A 103 -11.56 7.48 9.95
C PRO A 103 -10.82 8.26 11.04
N LYS A 104 -9.60 7.83 11.42
CA LYS A 104 -8.78 8.51 12.43
C LYS A 104 -7.91 9.64 11.88
N ILE A 105 -7.65 9.66 10.58
CA ILE A 105 -6.82 10.68 9.92
C ILE A 105 -7.68 11.84 9.39
N LYS A 106 -8.94 11.57 9.04
CA LYS A 106 -9.93 12.59 8.67
C LYS A 106 -10.44 13.29 9.93
N VAL A 107 -9.57 14.12 10.53
CA VAL A 107 -9.95 15.08 11.58
C VAL A 107 -10.24 16.43 10.94
#